data_AF-A0A971DSA7-F1
#
_entry.id   AF-A0A971DSA7-F1
#
_cell.length_a   1.000
_cell.length_b   1.000
_cell.length_c   1.000
_cell.angle_alpha   90.00
_cell.angle_beta   90.00
_cell.angle_gamma   90.00
#
_symmetry.space_group_name_H-M   'P 1'
#
loop_
_entity.id
_entity.type
_entity.pdbx_description
1 polymer ?
#
loop_
_entity_poly.entity_id
_entity_poly.type
_entity_poly.pdbx_seq_one_letter_code
_entity_poly.pdbx_strand_id
1 'polypeptide(L)' 'MSKRVNGKILIVEDDISFGTMLQKWFERNGFSAQWCSGMQSAQKLLSETTYDMVLSDLRLPDGDGIFVKALHLKIVR' A
#
# COMPACT_ATOMS: atom_id res chain seq x y z
N MET A 1 -6.15 23.59 -14.71
CA MET A 1 -6.53 22.95 -13.43
C MET A 1 -5.64 21.75 -13.18
N SER A 2 -4.63 21.87 -12.32
CA SER A 2 -3.80 20.74 -11.89
C SER A 2 -4.68 19.78 -11.08
N LYS A 3 -4.92 18.57 -11.61
CA LYS A 3 -5.71 17.53 -10.96
C LYS A 3 -5.09 17.29 -9.56
N ARG A 4 -5.79 17.65 -8.48
CA ARG A 4 -5.33 17.29 -7.13
C ARG A 4 -5.25 15.76 -7.09
N VAL A 5 -4.07 15.23 -6.77
CA VAL A 5 -3.83 13.79 -6.70
C VAL A 5 -4.47 13.28 -5.42
N ASN A 6 -5.78 13.05 -5.45
CA ASN A 6 -6.51 12.46 -4.33
C ASN A 6 -6.49 10.93 -4.49
N GLY A 7 -5.29 10.36 -4.62
CA GLY A 7 -5.10 8.94 -4.92
C GLY A 7 -5.33 8.05 -3.69
N LYS A 8 -5.95 6.90 -3.88
CA LYS A 8 -6.16 5.88 -2.86
C LYS A 8 -5.05 4.83 -2.93
N ILE A 9 -4.31 4.67 -1.84
CA ILE A 9 -3.12 3.81 -1.73
C ILE A 9 -3.41 2.67 -0.75
N LEU A 10 -3.11 1.45 -1.17
CA LEU A 10 -3.07 0.28 -0.28
C LEU A 10 -1.63 0.01 0.13
N ILE A 11 -1.38 -0.18 1.42
CA ILE A 11 -0.06 -0.49 1.98
C ILE A 11 -0.14 -1.91 2.56
N VAL A 12 0.73 -2.81 2.10
CA VAL A 12 0.85 -4.20 2.56
C VAL A 12 2.20 -4.36 3.25
N GLU A 13 2.19 -4.43 4.57
CA GLU A 13 3.38 -4.35 5.42
C GLU A 13 3.12 -5.07 6.73
N ASP A 14 3.92 -6.08 7.09
CA ASP A 14 3.71 -6.89 8.30
C ASP A 14 4.18 -6.18 9.58
N ASP A 15 5.12 -5.22 9.47
CA ASP A 15 5.50 -4.36 10.59
C ASP A 15 4.45 -3.25 10.82
N ILE A 16 3.69 -3.38 11.91
CA ILE A 16 2.65 -2.41 12.30
C ILE A 16 3.20 -0.98 12.44
N SER A 17 4.39 -0.82 13.00
CA SER A 17 4.98 0.51 13.24
C SER A 17 5.34 1.17 11.91
N PHE A 18 5.93 0.41 10.99
CA PHE A 18 6.30 0.90 9.68
C PHE A 18 5.07 1.16 8.80
N GLY A 19 4.11 0.23 8.77
CA GLY A 19 2.84 0.40 8.07
C GLY A 19 2.06 1.64 8.53
N THR A 20 1.98 1.86 9.84
CA THR A 20 1.33 3.06 10.41
C THR A 20 2.10 4.34 10.06
N MET A 21 3.43 4.31 10.07
CA MET A 21 4.26 5.45 9.67
C MET A 21 4.00 5.83 8.20
N LEU A 22 3.99 4.85 7.30
CA LEU A 22 3.72 5.06 5.88
C LEU A 22 2.30 5.61 5.64
N GLN A 23 1.30 5.03 6.30
CA GLN A 23 -0.08 5.51 6.21
C GLN A 23 -0.18 6.99 6.58
N LYS A 24 0.37 7.38 7.75
CA LYS A 24 0.39 8.78 8.20
C LYS A 24 1.15 9.70 7.24
N TRP A 25 2.24 9.21 6.65
CA TRP A 25 3.01 10.00 5.70
C TRP A 25 2.19 10.30 4.44
N PHE A 26 1.53 9.30 3.85
CA PHE A 26 0.68 9.49 2.67
C PHE A 26 -0.53 10.39 2.97
N GLU A 27 -1.20 10.19 4.10
CA GLU A 27 -2.32 11.03 4.54
C GLU A 27 -1.89 12.50 4.69
N ARG A 28 -0.72 12.78 5.28
CA ARG A 28 -0.15 14.13 5.38
C ARG A 28 0.18 14.76 4.03
N ASN A 29 0.47 13.93 3.03
CA ASN A 29 0.76 14.38 1.66
C ASN A 29 -0.49 14.45 0.77
N GLY A 30 -1.69 14.32 1.34
CA GLY A 30 -2.96 14.50 0.64
C GLY A 30 -3.49 13.26 -0.07
N PHE A 31 -2.97 12.07 0.22
CA PHE A 31 -3.49 10.80 -0.27
C PHE A 31 -4.45 10.16 0.73
N SER A 32 -5.32 9.28 0.25
CA SER A 32 -6.04 8.35 1.13
C SER A 32 -5.21 7.07 1.21
N ALA A 33 -4.76 6.68 2.40
CA ALA A 33 -3.96 5.48 2.58
C ALA A 33 -4.69 4.47 3.48
N GLN A 34 -4.60 3.20 3.12
CA GLN A 34 -5.13 2.09 3.90
C GLN A 34 -4.04 1.04 4.08
N TRP A 35 -3.78 0.64 5.31
CA TRP A 35 -2.78 -0.37 5.64
C TRP A 35 -3.41 -1.73 5.94
N CYS A 36 -2.71 -2.80 5.59
CA CYS A 36 -3.01 -4.17 5.97
C CYS A 36 -1.72 -4.98 6.14
N SER A 37 -1.75 -6.01 6.99
CA SER A 37 -0.53 -6.68 7.48
C SER A 37 -0.05 -7.88 6.65
N GLY A 38 -0.66 -8.15 5.49
CA GLY A 38 -0.31 -9.32 4.69
C GLY A 38 -1.20 -9.53 3.48
N MET A 39 -0.81 -10.49 2.64
CA MET A 39 -1.37 -10.71 1.31
C MET A 39 -2.85 -11.09 1.32
N GLN A 40 -3.28 -11.92 2.29
CA GLN A 40 -4.69 -12.34 2.37
C GLN A 40 -5.61 -11.14 2.63
N SER A 41 -5.21 -10.24 3.53
CA SER A 41 -5.96 -9.02 3.81
C SER A 41 -5.93 -8.04 2.64
N ALA A 42 -4.78 -7.92 1.95
CA ALA A 42 -4.66 -7.13 0.74
C ALA A 42 -5.60 -7.62 -0.38
N GLN A 43 -5.66 -8.94 -0.61
CA GLN A 43 -6.55 -9.53 -1.62
C GLN A 43 -8.02 -9.24 -1.34
N LYS A 44 -8.46 -9.35 -0.07
CA LYS A 44 -9.82 -8.99 0.32
C LYS A 44 -10.12 -7.53 0.00
N LEU A 45 -9.22 -6.62 0.41
CA LEU A 45 -9.39 -5.19 0.16
C LEU A 45 -9.41 -4.83 -1.33
N LEU A 46 -8.55 -5.46 -2.13
CA LEU A 46 -8.51 -5.30 -3.58
C LEU A 46 -9.78 -5.83 -4.27
N SER A 47 -10.48 -6.80 -3.67
CA SER A 47 -11.76 -7.30 -4.18
C SER A 47 -12.95 -6.38 -3.86
N GLU A 48 -12.86 -5.62 -2.76
CA GLU A 48 -13.92 -4.75 -2.27
C GLU A 48 -13.76 -3.29 -2.73
N THR A 49 -12.56 -2.89 -3.16
CA THR A 49 -12.22 -1.49 -3.43
C THR A 49 -11.12 -1.37 -4.48
N THR A 50 -11.25 -0.37 -5.36
CA THR A 50 -10.19 0.01 -6.30
C THR A 50 -9.19 0.96 -5.65
N TYR A 51 -7.91 0.69 -5.84
CA TYR A 51 -6.80 1.54 -5.42
C TYR A 51 -6.02 2.02 -6.64
N ASP A 52 -5.49 3.24 -6.58
CA ASP A 52 -4.64 3.81 -7.62
C ASP A 52 -3.20 3.26 -7.54
N MET A 53 -2.79 2.81 -6.35
CA MET A 53 -1.46 2.30 -6.07
C MET A 53 -1.50 1.26 -4.94
N VAL A 54 -0.63 0.26 -5.03
CA VAL A 54 -0.35 -0.68 -3.94
C VAL A 54 1.14 -0.60 -3.62
N LEU A 55 1.46 -0.37 -2.35
CA LEU A 55 2.81 -0.42 -1.80
C LEU A 55 2.91 -1.71 -0.99
N SER A 56 3.73 -2.67 -1.42
CA SER A 56 3.90 -3.94 -0.73
C SER A 56 5.36 -4.11 -0.31
N ASP A 57 5.59 -4.58 0.91
CA ASP A 57 6.89 -5.14 1.27
C ASP A 57 7.12 -6.42 0.44
N LEU A 58 8.38 -6.62 0.04
CA LEU A 58 8.86 -7.83 -0.64
C LEU A 58 9.12 -8.97 0.35
N ARG A 59 9.28 -8.66 1.64
CA ARG A 59 9.62 -9.63 2.70
C ARG A 59 8.43 -10.07 3.54
N LEU A 60 7.24 -10.11 2.94
CA LEU A 60 6.07 -10.59 3.65
C LEU A 60 6.22 -12.08 4.02
N PRO A 61 5.90 -12.48 5.27
CA PRO A 61 6.06 -13.86 5.74
C PRO A 61 5.12 -14.87 5.07
N ASP A 62 4.08 -14.40 4.37
CA ASP A 62 3.03 -15.20 3.73
C ASP A 62 3.22 -15.41 2.20
N GLY A 63 4.37 -15.01 1.62
CA GLY A 63 4.80 -15.36 0.26
C GLY A 63 5.47 -14.21 -0.50
N ASP A 64 6.28 -14.55 -1.52
CA ASP A 64 7.03 -13.58 -2.35
C ASP A 64 6.12 -12.41 -2.78
N GLY A 65 6.43 -11.19 -2.34
CA GLY A 65 5.66 -9.94 -2.55
C GLY A 65 5.56 -9.46 -4.01
N ILE A 66 5.52 -10.40 -4.97
CA ILE A 66 5.61 -10.18 -6.42
C ILE A 66 4.23 -10.10 -7.10
N PHE A 67 3.12 -10.37 -6.41
CA PHE A 67 1.82 -10.48 -7.08
C PHE A 67 0.78 -9.40 -6.75
N VAL A 68 1.07 -8.13 -7.09
CA VAL A 68 0.00 -7.18 -7.47
C VAL A 68 0.50 -6.26 -8.59
N LYS A 69 -0.25 -6.21 -9.70
CA LYS A 69 0.06 -5.46 -10.93
C LYS A 69 -0.16 -3.94 -10.80
N ALA A 70 0.15 -3.34 -9.64
CA ALA A 70 -0.01 -1.92 -9.37
C ALA A 70 1.33 -1.33 -8.91
N LEU A 71 1.95 -0.58 -9.83
CA LEU A 71 3.10 0.32 -9.65
C LEU A 71 4.16 -0.12 -8.62
N HIS A 72 5.15 -0.86 -9.10
CA HIS A 72 6.34 -1.28 -8.34
C HIS A 72 7.21 -0.05 -7.97
N LEU A 73 7.05 0.48 -6.75
CA LEU A 73 7.94 1.49 -6.18
C LEU A 73 9.00 0.80 -5.31
N LYS A 74 10.18 0.61 -5.90
CA LYS A 74 11.41 0.26 -5.16
C LYS A 74 11.76 1.40 -4.22
N ILE A 75 11.68 1.19 -2.91
CA ILE A 75 12.43 2.01 -1.95
C ILE A 75 13.68 1.21 -1.59
N VAL A 76 14.78 1.58 -2.22
CA VAL A 76 16.12 1.05 -1.94
C VAL A 76 16.71 1.85 -0.79
N ARG A 77 17.02 1.18 0.33
CA ARG A 77 18.34 1.26 0.95
C ARG A 77 18.71 -0.10 1.52
#